data_AF-A0AAW7DHW8-F1
#
_entry.id   AF-A0AAW7DHW8-F1
#
_cell.length_a   1.000
_cell.length_b   1.000
_cell.length_c   1.000
_cell.angle_alpha   90.00
_cell.angle_beta   90.00
_cell.angle_gamma   90.00
#
_symmetry.space_group_name_H-M   'P 1'
#
loop_
_entity.id
_entity.type
_entity.pdbx_description
1 polymer ?
#
loop_
_entity_poly.entity_id
_entity_poly.type
_entity_poly.pdbx_seq_one_letter_code
_entity_poly.pdbx_strand_id
1 'polypeptide(L)'
;MNYEVIKIEILKAMRFTPMQWRNQMRWFFEIWAMKISNEHFVLLEELSRNEPIWSWYQAQFCKTEEEFYKHNRLYIHSLGIEAANELFDVFSLLAYEIEEIYPVTLINNLRNGQTVSK
;
A
#
# COMPACT_ATOMS: atom_id res chain seq x y z
N MET A 1 -1.88 -6.51 -19.65
CA MET A 1 -2.34 -7.72 -18.94
C MET A 1 -3.37 -7.29 -17.90
N ASN A 2 -4.24 -8.18 -17.40
CA ASN A 2 -5.18 -7.81 -16.34
C ASN A 2 -4.44 -7.75 -14.98
N TYR A 3 -4.72 -6.74 -14.16
CA TYR A 3 -4.18 -6.59 -12.81
C TYR A 3 -4.35 -7.85 -11.96
N GLU A 4 -5.54 -8.47 -11.98
CA GLU A 4 -5.79 -9.67 -11.18
C GLU A 4 -4.90 -10.87 -11.58
N VAL A 5 -4.38 -10.92 -12.83
CA VAL A 5 -3.40 -11.93 -13.25
C VAL A 5 -2.02 -11.62 -12.68
N ILE A 6 -1.58 -10.36 -12.76
CA ILE A 6 -0.32 -9.88 -12.18
C ILE A 6 -0.27 -10.19 -10.68
N LYS A 7 -1.32 -9.80 -9.97
CA LYS A 7 -1.55 -10.04 -8.54
C LYS A 7 -1.54 -11.53 -8.19
N ILE A 8 -2.20 -12.40 -8.96
CA ILE A 8 -2.15 -13.86 -8.73
C ILE A 8 -0.72 -14.40 -8.85
N GLU A 9 0.08 -13.91 -9.80
CA GLU A 9 1.48 -14.34 -9.97
C GLU A 9 2.39 -13.82 -8.84
N ILE A 10 2.24 -12.55 -8.43
CA ILE A 10 2.92 -11.97 -7.27
C ILE A 10 2.62 -12.78 -5.99
N LEU A 11 1.33 -12.97 -5.68
CA LEU A 11 0.88 -13.70 -4.49
C LEU A 11 1.43 -15.13 -4.46
N LYS A 12 1.48 -15.80 -5.62
CA LYS A 12 2.04 -17.15 -5.73
C LYS A 12 3.54 -17.17 -5.43
N ALA A 13 4.31 -16.20 -5.93
CA ALA A 13 5.74 -16.08 -5.67
C ALA A 13 6.05 -15.72 -4.21
N MET A 14 5.27 -14.81 -3.61
CA MET A 14 5.32 -14.49 -2.18
C MET A 14 4.75 -15.59 -1.27
N ARG A 15 4.10 -16.61 -1.86
CA ARG A 15 3.41 -17.71 -1.15
C ARG A 15 2.28 -17.22 -0.22
N PHE A 16 1.71 -16.05 -0.50
CA PHE A 16 0.64 -15.41 0.25
C PHE A 16 -0.74 -15.76 -0.31
N THR A 17 -1.72 -15.94 0.58
CA THR A 17 -3.14 -15.88 0.18
C THR A 17 -3.57 -14.42 -0.08
N PRO A 18 -4.61 -14.19 -0.90
CA PRO A 18 -5.17 -12.84 -1.10
C PRO A 18 -5.61 -12.16 0.22
N MET A 19 -5.99 -12.93 1.23
CA MET A 19 -6.34 -12.40 2.55
C MET A 19 -5.11 -11.93 3.34
N GLN A 20 -4.03 -12.71 3.35
CA GLN A 20 -2.76 -12.29 3.96
C GLN A 20 -2.24 -11.00 3.31
N TRP A 21 -2.34 -10.88 1.98
CA TRP A 21 -1.89 -9.67 1.29
C TRP A 21 -2.75 -8.44 1.57
N ARG A 22 -4.08 -8.59 1.59
CA ARG A 22 -4.99 -7.53 2.03
C ARG A 22 -4.64 -7.06 3.45
N ASN A 23 -4.36 -7.97 4.36
CA ASN A 23 -4.00 -7.65 5.74
C ASN A 23 -2.62 -6.96 5.81
N GLN A 24 -1.65 -7.38 5.00
CA GLN A 24 -0.33 -6.77 4.91
C GLN A 24 -0.38 -5.34 4.35
N MET A 25 -1.09 -5.13 3.24
CA MET A 25 -1.35 -3.81 2.65
C MET A 25 -2.06 -2.88 3.65
N ARG A 26 -2.98 -3.41 4.46
CA ARG A 26 -3.67 -2.67 5.51
C ARG A 26 -2.75 -2.31 6.68
N TRP A 27 -1.81 -3.19 7.05
CA TRP A 27 -0.83 -2.93 8.11
C TRP A 27 0.17 -1.84 7.72
N PHE A 28 0.70 -1.85 6.49
CA PHE A 28 1.51 -0.74 5.96
C PHE A 28 0.75 0.60 6.04
N PHE A 29 -0.50 0.63 5.54
CA PHE A 29 -1.37 1.80 5.62
C PHE A 29 -1.60 2.31 7.05
N GLU A 30 -1.74 1.41 8.05
CA GLU A 30 -1.93 1.80 9.45
C GLU A 30 -0.65 2.34 10.10
N ILE A 31 0.54 1.84 9.71
CA ILE A 31 1.83 2.42 10.08
C ILE A 31 1.98 3.84 9.50
N TRP A 32 1.71 4.00 8.20
CA TRP A 32 1.74 5.29 7.53
C TRP A 32 0.75 6.29 8.17
N ALA A 33 -0.49 5.86 8.41
CA ALA A 33 -1.50 6.69 9.07
C ALA A 33 -1.06 7.11 10.48
N MET A 34 -0.30 6.28 11.20
CA MET A 34 0.29 6.63 12.50
C MET A 34 1.42 7.65 12.38
N LYS A 35 2.32 7.52 11.38
CA LYS A 35 3.34 8.54 11.05
C LYS A 35 2.68 9.90 10.78
N ILE A 36 1.74 9.94 9.84
CA ILE A 36 1.02 11.15 9.42
C ILE A 36 0.18 11.76 10.56
N SER A 37 -0.46 10.93 11.40
CA SER A 37 -1.21 11.39 12.58
C SER A 37 -0.32 12.20 13.53
N ASN A 38 0.89 11.70 13.81
CA ASN A 38 1.86 12.37 14.67
C ASN A 38 2.47 13.62 14.02
N GLU A 39 2.87 13.55 12.75
CA GLU A 39 3.52 14.66 12.03
C GLU A 39 2.57 15.86 11.81
N HIS A 40 1.27 15.60 11.61
CA HIS A 40 0.28 16.63 11.29
C HIS A 40 -0.72 16.93 12.42
N PHE A 41 -0.60 16.29 13.58
CA PHE A 41 -1.52 16.43 14.72
C PHE A 41 -3.00 16.20 14.33
N VAL A 42 -3.25 15.18 13.50
CA VAL A 42 -4.58 14.73 13.06
C VAL A 42 -4.93 13.44 13.80
N LEU A 43 -6.20 13.19 14.14
CA LEU A 43 -6.57 11.96 14.83
C LEU A 43 -6.31 10.74 13.93
N LEU A 44 -5.65 9.71 14.47
CA LEU A 44 -5.39 8.46 13.75
C LEU A 44 -6.67 7.82 13.21
N GLU A 45 -7.81 7.99 13.87
CA GLU A 45 -9.11 7.49 13.39
C GLU A 45 -9.59 8.20 12.12
N GLU A 46 -9.38 9.52 12.01
CA GLU A 46 -9.73 10.35 10.84
C GLU A 46 -8.87 10.06 9.61
N LEU A 47 -7.75 9.35 9.79
CA LEU A 47 -6.89 8.82 8.73
C LEU A 47 -7.23 7.35 8.44
N SER A 48 -7.14 6.49 9.46
CA SER A 48 -7.23 5.03 9.31
C SER A 48 -8.62 4.50 8.95
N ARG A 49 -9.70 5.22 9.27
CA ARG A 49 -11.09 4.85 8.89
C ARG A 49 -11.63 5.65 7.70
N ASN A 50 -10.81 6.49 7.08
CA ASN A 50 -11.25 7.35 5.98
C ASN A 50 -11.19 6.60 4.65
N GLU A 51 -12.35 6.13 4.20
CA GLU A 51 -12.46 5.32 2.98
C GLU A 51 -11.86 6.01 1.74
N PRO A 52 -12.08 7.31 1.47
CA PRO A 52 -11.33 8.05 0.44
C PRO A 52 -9.80 7.93 0.52
N ILE A 53 -9.19 8.00 1.71
CA ILE A 53 -7.73 7.84 1.85
C ILE A 53 -7.31 6.38 1.65
N TRP A 54 -8.07 5.42 2.19
CA TRP A 54 -7.78 4.00 2.04
C TRP A 54 -7.91 3.55 0.57
N SER A 55 -9.04 3.81 -0.07
CA SER A 55 -9.25 3.57 -1.52
C SER A 55 -8.18 4.29 -2.36
N TRP A 56 -7.76 5.51 -1.97
CA TRP A 56 -6.66 6.20 -2.62
C TRP A 56 -5.33 5.43 -2.47
N TYR A 57 -4.95 5.02 -1.25
CA TYR A 57 -3.74 4.25 -0.95
C TYR A 57 -3.69 2.94 -1.73
N GLN A 58 -4.78 2.18 -1.74
CA GLN A 58 -4.90 0.96 -2.53
C GLN A 58 -4.64 1.20 -4.02
N ALA A 59 -5.12 2.32 -4.58
CA ALA A 59 -4.94 2.62 -6.00
C ALA A 59 -3.47 2.90 -6.38
N GLN A 60 -2.69 3.57 -5.52
CA GLN A 60 -1.24 3.70 -5.78
C GLN A 60 -0.50 2.40 -5.52
N PHE A 61 -0.87 1.63 -4.48
CA PHE A 61 -0.28 0.32 -4.22
C PHE A 61 -0.44 -0.61 -5.42
N CYS A 62 -1.67 -0.81 -5.94
CA CYS A 62 -1.93 -1.61 -7.13
C CYS A 62 -1.14 -1.15 -8.37
N LYS A 63 -1.02 0.17 -8.59
CA LYS A 63 -0.25 0.75 -9.69
C LYS A 63 1.24 0.43 -9.55
N THR A 64 1.79 0.48 -8.34
CA THR A 64 3.18 0.17 -8.08
C THR A 64 3.45 -1.35 -8.13
N GLU A 65 2.50 -2.20 -7.69
CA GLU A 65 2.54 -3.65 -7.94
C GLU A 65 2.61 -3.97 -9.45
N GLU A 66 1.81 -3.28 -10.27
CA GLU A 66 1.84 -3.42 -11.73
C GLU A 66 3.19 -3.03 -12.34
N GLU A 67 3.74 -1.85 -12.01
CA GLU A 67 5.00 -1.38 -12.57
C GLU A 67 6.18 -2.24 -12.10
N PHE A 68 6.23 -2.62 -10.83
CA PHE A 68 7.23 -3.56 -10.32
C PHE A 68 7.20 -4.87 -11.12
N TYR A 69 6.01 -5.47 -11.31
CA TYR A 69 5.87 -6.70 -12.09
C TYR A 69 6.30 -6.50 -13.55
N LYS A 70 5.90 -5.41 -14.22
CA LYS A 70 6.26 -5.15 -15.63
C LYS A 70 7.78 -5.17 -15.85
N HIS A 71 8.53 -4.58 -14.93
CA HIS A 71 9.99 -4.52 -14.99
C HIS A 71 10.66 -5.82 -14.51
N ASN A 72 10.10 -6.51 -13.51
CA ASN A 72 10.75 -7.64 -12.83
C ASN A 72 10.15 -9.02 -13.13
N ARG A 73 9.25 -9.12 -14.12
CA ARG A 73 8.55 -10.37 -14.50
C ARG A 73 9.46 -11.60 -14.62
N LEU A 74 10.61 -11.46 -15.28
CA LEU A 74 11.55 -12.57 -15.47
C LEU A 74 12.19 -13.02 -14.15
N TYR A 75 12.52 -12.06 -13.26
CA TYR A 75 13.04 -12.32 -11.93
C TYR A 75 12.00 -13.08 -11.10
N ILE A 76 10.77 -12.56 -11.00
CA ILE A 76 9.63 -13.19 -10.29
C ILE A 76 9.40 -14.65 -10.74
N HIS A 77 9.52 -14.96 -12.04
CA HIS A 77 9.40 -16.34 -12.53
C HIS A 77 10.64 -17.21 -12.28
N SER A 78 11.85 -16.64 -12.26
CA SER A 78 13.10 -17.37 -12.04
C SER A 78 13.37 -17.74 -10.57
N LEU A 79 12.81 -16.96 -9.64
CA LEU A 79 13.13 -16.97 -8.22
C LEU A 79 12.69 -18.21 -7.41
N GLY A 80 11.85 -19.07 -7.99
CA GLY A 80 11.44 -20.33 -7.35
C GLY A 80 10.63 -20.16 -6.07
N ILE A 81 10.98 -20.94 -5.03
CA ILE A 81 10.19 -21.07 -3.77
C ILE A 81 10.79 -20.26 -2.61
N GLU A 82 12.06 -19.82 -2.74
CA GLU A 82 12.88 -19.31 -1.64
C GLU A 82 12.79 -17.78 -1.50
N ALA A 83 12.56 -17.06 -2.60
CA ALA A 83 12.58 -15.59 -2.65
C ALA A 83 11.31 -14.88 -2.13
N ALA A 84 10.42 -15.58 -1.42
CA ALA A 84 9.23 -14.97 -0.84
C ALA A 84 9.58 -13.78 0.08
N ASN A 85 10.73 -13.87 0.77
CA ASN A 85 11.27 -12.80 1.62
C ASN A 85 11.82 -11.64 0.78
N GLU A 86 12.64 -11.90 -0.25
CA GLU A 86 13.20 -10.85 -1.12
C GLU A 86 12.09 -10.01 -1.80
N LEU A 87 11.03 -10.69 -2.27
CA LEU A 87 9.86 -10.01 -2.83
C LEU A 87 9.11 -9.20 -1.76
N PHE A 88 8.93 -9.74 -0.55
CA PHE A 88 8.31 -9.02 0.56
C PHE A 88 9.09 -7.77 0.97
N ASP A 89 10.42 -7.84 1.03
CA ASP A 89 11.29 -6.70 1.33
C ASP A 89 11.15 -5.63 0.24
N VAL A 90 11.14 -6.01 -1.03
CA VAL A 90 10.87 -5.08 -2.14
C VAL A 90 9.49 -4.43 -2.01
N PHE A 91 8.41 -5.18 -1.76
CA PHE A 91 7.09 -4.56 -1.56
C PHE A 91 7.00 -3.67 -0.32
N SER A 92 7.79 -3.94 0.71
CA SER A 92 7.92 -3.05 1.88
C SER A 92 8.59 -1.72 1.50
N LEU A 93 9.56 -1.73 0.56
CA LEU A 93 10.12 -0.52 -0.03
C LEU A 93 9.13 0.19 -0.97
N LEU A 94 8.29 -0.55 -1.72
CA LEU A 94 7.25 0.06 -2.55
C LEU A 94 6.15 0.73 -1.71
N ALA A 95 5.86 0.20 -0.51
CA ALA A 95 5.05 0.92 0.48
C ALA A 95 5.74 2.23 0.88
N TYR A 96 7.02 2.18 1.29
CA TYR A 96 7.78 3.38 1.67
C TYR A 96 7.85 4.45 0.57
N GLU A 97 8.05 4.08 -0.70
CA GLU A 97 7.99 5.04 -1.83
C GLU A 97 6.63 5.72 -1.93
N ILE A 98 5.54 4.96 -1.79
CA ILE A 98 4.17 5.50 -1.79
C ILE A 98 3.96 6.46 -0.60
N GLU A 99 4.47 6.09 0.58
CA GLU A 99 4.35 6.84 1.83
C GLU A 99 5.10 8.19 1.80
N GLU A 100 6.30 8.24 1.23
CA GLU A 100 7.09 9.48 1.06
C GLU A 100 6.56 10.37 -0.09
N ILE A 101 5.83 9.80 -1.06
CA ILE A 101 5.20 10.54 -2.15
C ILE A 101 3.83 11.14 -1.72
N TYR A 102 3.28 10.80 -0.54
CA TYR A 102 1.91 11.20 -0.19
C TYR A 102 1.72 12.72 0.03
N PRO A 103 0.94 13.42 -0.83
CA PRO A 103 0.87 14.86 -0.76
C PRO A 103 0.12 15.38 0.48
N VAL A 104 0.74 16.36 1.12
CA VAL A 104 0.15 17.29 2.12
C VAL A 104 -1.23 17.81 1.69
N THR A 105 -1.51 17.92 0.39
CA THR A 105 -2.84 18.24 -0.17
C THR A 105 -3.96 17.32 0.34
N LEU A 106 -3.72 16.00 0.45
CA LEU A 106 -4.75 15.06 0.89
C LEU A 106 -5.08 15.26 2.38
N ILE A 107 -4.04 15.50 3.20
CA ILE A 107 -4.15 15.77 4.65
C ILE A 107 -4.79 17.14 4.90
N ASN A 108 -4.46 18.15 4.09
CA ASN A 108 -5.10 19.47 4.14
C ASN A 108 -6.58 19.42 3.74
N ASN A 109 -7.00 18.50 2.88
CA ASN A 109 -8.42 18.28 2.59
C ASN A 109 -9.19 17.72 3.80
N LEU A 110 -8.54 16.99 4.72
CA LEU A 110 -9.12 16.61 6.01
C LEU A 110 -9.27 17.83 6.92
N ARG A 111 -8.22 18.64 7.03
CA ARG A 111 -8.24 19.89 7.82
C ARG A 111 -9.32 20.90 7.35
N ASN A 112 -9.71 20.84 6.07
CA ASN A 112 -10.81 21.64 5.51
C ASN A 112 -12.18 20.92 5.53
N GLY A 113 -12.20 19.60 5.67
CA GLY A 113 -13.41 18.77 5.76
C GLY A 113 -13.89 18.65 7.21
N GLN A 114 -14.68 19.60 7.69
CA GLN A 114 -15.09 19.69 9.10
C GLN A 114 -15.81 18.42 9.62
N THR A 115 -15.07 17.55 10.31
CA THR A 115 -15.57 16.52 11.24
C THR A 115 -15.64 17.02 12.70
N VAL A 116 -15.65 18.34 12.90
CA VAL A 116 -16.12 18.93 14.16
C VAL A 116 -17.64 18.77 14.21
N SER A 117 -18.13 17.85 15.05
CA SER A 117 -19.56 17.62 15.25
C SER A 117 -20.30 18.91 15.62
N LYS A 118 -21.53 19.05 15.08
CA LYS A 118 -22.57 19.95 15.60
C LYS A 118 -23.50 19.18 16.52
#